data_AF-A0A844CLW9-F1
#
_entry.id   AF-A0A844CLW9-F1
#
_cell.length_a   1.000
_cell.length_b   1.000
_cell.length_c   1.000
_cell.angle_alpha   90.00
_cell.angle_beta   90.00
_cell.angle_gamma   90.00
#
_symmetry.space_group_name_H-M   'P 1'
#
loop_
_entity.id
_entity.type
_entity.pdbx_description
1 polymer ?
#
loop_
_entity_poly.entity_id
_entity_poly.type
_entity_poly.pdbx_seq_one_letter_code
_entity_poly.pdbx_strand_id
1 'polypeptide(L)'
;MSERRLHLQLGVGACVASGLLIFLAIPQWVAAPSNIKNIILSPLFWPYVLAGCTGVAGLGLIASGLRMPVIAHDRPTDPEEGPGALGRLLGMALIMVMTMYLLPRLGMVWTSMLCFALTAFLVKTRHPKLAVVCAVVIPLALYAFFAHVAGVAIPQGHFVRLP
;
A
#
# COMPACT_ATOMS: atom_id res chain seq x y z
N MET A 1 8.15 22.86 10.83
CA MET A 1 6.73 23.24 10.60
C MET A 1 5.94 23.00 11.89
N SER A 2 4.83 23.68 12.16
CA SER A 2 4.02 23.37 13.36
C SER A 2 3.31 22.02 13.20
N GLU A 3 3.22 21.22 14.28
CA GLU A 3 2.55 19.90 14.28
C GLU A 3 1.11 20.01 13.75
N ARG A 4 0.42 21.10 14.12
CA ARG A 4 -0.91 21.46 13.59
C ARG A 4 -0.91 21.55 12.06
N ARG A 5 0.04 22.27 11.46
CA ARG A 5 0.11 22.44 10.00
C ARG A 5 0.38 21.11 9.31
N LEU A 6 1.25 20.28 9.89
CA LEU A 6 1.55 18.94 9.36
C LEU A 6 0.31 18.04 9.36
N HIS A 7 -0.43 17.97 10.47
CA HIS A 7 -1.65 17.17 10.57
C HIS A 7 -2.71 17.62 9.57
N LEU A 8 -2.88 18.94 9.40
CA LEU A 8 -3.82 19.50 8.43
C LEU A 8 -3.40 19.19 6.99
N GLN A 9 -2.12 19.35 6.63
CA GLN A 9 -1.63 19.07 5.28
C GLN A 9 -1.73 17.58 4.93
N LEU A 10 -1.30 16.69 5.82
CA LEU A 10 -1.42 15.24 5.63
C LEU A 10 -2.88 14.81 5.58
N GLY A 11 -3.73 15.35 6.44
CA GLY A 11 -5.15 15.05 6.46
C GLY A 11 -5.87 15.49 5.19
N VAL A 12 -5.62 16.72 4.72
CA VAL A 12 -6.15 17.21 3.43
C VAL A 12 -5.63 16.37 2.27
N GLY A 13 -4.33 16.06 2.25
CA GLY A 13 -3.73 15.20 1.23
C GLY A 13 -4.37 13.81 1.17
N ALA A 14 -4.60 13.18 2.32
CA ALA A 14 -5.27 11.88 2.41
C ALA A 14 -6.74 11.94 1.93
N CYS A 15 -7.48 12.99 2.28
CA CYS A 15 -8.85 13.21 1.80
C CYS A 15 -8.91 13.40 0.28
N VAL A 16 -7.98 14.21 -0.28
CA VAL A 16 -7.88 14.42 -1.74
C VAL A 16 -7.53 13.11 -2.44
N ALA A 17 -6.55 12.36 -1.95
CA ALA A 17 -6.17 11.06 -2.50
C ALA A 17 -7.34 10.06 -2.45
N SER A 18 -8.05 10.00 -1.33
CA SER A 18 -9.26 9.18 -1.19
C SER A 18 -10.32 9.57 -2.22
N GLY A 19 -10.61 10.87 -2.39
CA GLY A 19 -11.58 11.35 -3.37
C GLY A 19 -11.16 10.98 -4.80
N LEU A 20 -9.90 11.21 -5.15
CA LEU A 20 -9.34 10.83 -6.45
C LEU A 20 -9.49 9.32 -6.71
N LEU A 21 -9.17 8.49 -5.71
CA LEU A 21 -9.32 7.05 -5.84
C LEU A 21 -10.78 6.64 -6.06
N ILE A 22 -11.71 7.15 -5.24
CA ILE A 22 -13.13 6.75 -5.27
C ILE A 22 -13.83 7.22 -6.55
N PHE A 23 -13.56 8.46 -6.99
CA PHE A 23 -14.32 9.08 -8.08
C PHE A 23 -13.68 8.97 -9.45
N LEU A 24 -12.35 8.78 -9.53
CA LEU A 24 -11.62 8.76 -10.81
C LEU A 24 -10.87 7.44 -11.01
N ALA A 25 -9.97 7.08 -10.09
CA ALA A 25 -9.07 5.96 -10.33
C ALA A 25 -9.81 4.61 -10.36
N ILE A 26 -10.61 4.30 -9.34
CA ILE A 26 -11.29 3.01 -9.24
C ILE A 26 -12.33 2.83 -10.37
N PRO A 27 -13.25 3.80 -10.63
CA PRO A 27 -14.26 3.62 -11.66
C PRO A 27 -13.70 3.47 -13.07
N GLN A 28 -12.59 4.15 -13.39
CA GLN A 28 -12.04 4.16 -14.75
C GLN A 28 -11.02 3.05 -15.01
N TRP A 29 -10.31 2.58 -13.98
CA TRP A 29 -9.13 1.72 -14.16
C TRP A 29 -9.25 0.34 -13.50
N VAL A 30 -10.30 0.06 -12.73
CA VAL A 30 -10.52 -1.27 -12.13
C VAL A 30 -11.66 -1.99 -12.86
N ALA A 31 -11.30 -3.02 -13.63
CA ALA A 31 -12.27 -3.87 -14.30
C ALA A 31 -12.91 -4.86 -13.32
N ALA A 32 -14.24 -4.96 -13.33
CA ALA A 32 -14.98 -5.93 -12.54
C ALA A 32 -16.13 -6.55 -13.33
N PRO A 33 -16.34 -7.88 -13.24
CA PRO A 33 -17.46 -8.55 -13.88
C PRO A 33 -18.79 -8.12 -13.25
N SER A 34 -19.86 -8.12 -14.04
CA SER A 34 -21.19 -7.67 -13.61
C SER A 34 -21.90 -8.62 -12.63
N ASN A 35 -21.46 -9.88 -12.54
CA ASN A 35 -22.08 -10.89 -11.67
C ASN A 35 -21.07 -11.53 -10.73
N ILE A 36 -20.99 -11.03 -9.49
CA ILE A 36 -20.10 -11.52 -8.44
C ILE A 36 -20.97 -12.00 -7.28
N LYS A 37 -20.94 -13.30 -7.00
CA LYS A 37 -21.79 -13.92 -5.96
C LYS A 37 -21.46 -13.43 -4.54
N ASN A 38 -20.20 -13.09 -4.27
CA ASN A 38 -19.75 -12.59 -2.96
C ASN A 38 -19.02 -11.26 -3.14
N ILE A 39 -19.59 -10.19 -2.58
CA ILE A 39 -19.05 -8.83 -2.72
C ILE A 39 -17.64 -8.68 -2.16
N ILE A 40 -17.26 -9.46 -1.13
CA ILE A 40 -15.92 -9.40 -0.52
C ILE A 40 -14.84 -9.91 -1.49
N LEU A 41 -15.23 -10.80 -2.42
CA LEU A 41 -14.36 -11.30 -3.49
C LEU A 41 -14.36 -10.39 -4.72
N SER A 42 -15.14 -9.29 -4.71
CA SER A 42 -15.17 -8.36 -5.83
C SER A 42 -13.82 -7.65 -5.97
N PRO A 43 -13.30 -7.52 -7.21
CA PRO A 43 -12.12 -6.69 -7.48
C PRO A 43 -12.26 -5.24 -7.04
N LEU A 44 -13.49 -4.73 -6.88
CA LEU A 44 -13.78 -3.36 -6.44
C LEU A 44 -13.76 -3.20 -4.92
N PHE A 45 -14.02 -4.26 -4.16
CA PHE A 45 -14.29 -4.16 -2.72
C PHE A 45 -13.10 -3.57 -1.96
N TRP A 46 -11.93 -4.22 -2.05
CA TRP A 46 -10.73 -3.77 -1.33
C TRP A 46 -10.24 -2.38 -1.76
N PRO A 47 -10.19 -2.02 -3.06
CA PRO A 47 -9.90 -0.65 -3.47
C PRO A 47 -10.79 0.40 -2.81
N TYR A 48 -12.12 0.19 -2.80
CA TYR A 48 -13.05 1.14 -2.17
C TYR A 48 -12.90 1.17 -0.66
N VAL A 49 -12.70 0.03 0.00
CA VAL A 49 -12.47 -0.04 1.45
C VAL A 49 -11.20 0.73 1.83
N LEU A 50 -10.08 0.48 1.14
CA LEU A 50 -8.82 1.16 1.42
C LEU A 50 -8.89 2.66 1.15
N ALA A 51 -9.55 3.08 0.05
CA ALA A 51 -9.78 4.49 -0.22
C ALA A 51 -10.64 5.12 0.87
N GLY A 52 -11.75 4.50 1.25
CA GLY A 52 -12.63 4.96 2.34
C GLY A 52 -11.89 5.07 3.68
N CYS A 53 -11.11 4.06 4.08
CA CYS A 53 -10.29 4.11 5.29
C CYS A 53 -9.25 5.24 5.23
N THR A 54 -8.66 5.50 4.06
CA THR A 54 -7.73 6.61 3.85
C THR A 54 -8.43 7.96 4.06
N GLY A 55 -9.64 8.11 3.53
CA GLY A 55 -10.47 9.31 3.75
C GLY A 55 -10.84 9.50 5.22
N VAL A 56 -11.26 8.45 5.91
CA VAL A 56 -11.58 8.48 7.35
C VAL A 56 -10.35 8.87 8.18
N ALA A 57 -9.19 8.28 7.89
CA ALA A 57 -7.93 8.64 8.54
C ALA A 57 -7.57 10.11 8.28
N GLY A 58 -7.75 10.59 7.05
CA GLY A 58 -7.53 11.99 6.66
C GLY A 58 -8.43 12.96 7.44
N LEU A 59 -9.73 12.66 7.54
CA LEU A 59 -10.67 13.43 8.35
C LEU A 59 -10.29 13.42 9.83
N GLY A 60 -9.84 12.28 10.36
CA GLY A 60 -9.32 12.15 11.72
C GLY A 60 -8.11 13.05 11.97
N LEU A 61 -7.16 13.11 11.03
CA LEU A 61 -5.99 13.99 11.10
C LEU A 61 -6.39 15.47 11.06
N ILE A 62 -7.34 15.86 10.20
CA ILE A 62 -7.86 17.22 10.15
C ILE A 62 -8.52 17.58 11.49
N ALA A 63 -9.43 16.73 11.99
CA ALA A 63 -10.11 16.95 13.25
C ALA A 63 -9.14 17.06 14.43
N SER A 64 -8.10 16.23 14.45
CA SER A 64 -7.00 16.30 15.42
C SER A 64 -6.24 17.63 15.32
N GLY A 65 -5.83 18.02 14.12
CA GLY A 65 -5.10 19.28 13.89
C GLY A 65 -5.92 20.53 14.21
N LEU A 66 -7.24 20.50 14.01
CA LEU A 66 -8.13 21.60 14.39
C LEU A 66 -8.30 21.74 15.92
N ARG A 67 -8.16 20.64 16.66
CA ARG A 67 -8.26 20.61 18.14
C ARG A 67 -6.93 20.85 18.84
N MET A 68 -5.81 20.83 18.12
CA MET A 68 -4.49 21.10 18.70
C MET A 68 -4.34 22.59 19.03
N PRO A 69 -4.00 22.94 20.28
CA PRO A 69 -3.66 24.31 20.62
C PRO A 69 -2.39 24.72 19.87
N VAL A 70 -2.31 25.98 19.43
CA VAL A 70 -1.11 26.54 18.78
C VAL A 70 -0.07 26.80 19.87
N ILE A 71 0.48 25.73 20.44
CA ILE A 71 1.66 25.81 21.28
C ILE A 71 2.83 25.51 20.37
N ALA A 72 3.69 26.50 20.15
CA ALA A 72 4.96 26.31 19.47
C ALA A 72 5.85 25.45 20.37
N HIS A 73 5.67 24.14 20.33
CA HIS A 73 6.74 23.25 20.76
C HIS A 73 7.78 23.26 19.66
N ASP A 74 8.89 23.95 19.93
CA ASP A 74 10.19 23.65 19.33
C ASP A 74 10.62 22.25 19.80
N ARG A 75 9.88 21.24 19.37
CA ARG A 75 10.51 19.94 19.19
C ARG A 75 11.44 20.12 18.00
N PRO A 76 12.69 19.64 18.07
CA PRO A 76 13.38 19.24 16.86
C PRO A 76 12.53 18.10 16.31
N THR A 77 11.50 18.47 15.54
CA THR A 77 11.18 17.71 14.36
C THR A 77 12.45 17.84 13.56
N ASP A 78 13.35 16.88 13.71
CA ASP A 78 14.08 16.45 12.53
C ASP A 78 13.00 15.73 11.71
N PRO A 79 12.35 16.39 10.74
CA PRO A 79 11.94 15.58 9.63
C PRO A 79 13.23 14.92 9.14
N GLU A 80 13.22 13.63 8.86
CA GLU A 80 14.22 13.10 7.93
C GLU A 80 13.94 13.75 6.54
N GLU A 81 14.00 15.08 6.41
CA GLU A 81 14.19 15.84 5.17
C GLU A 81 15.64 15.73 4.71
N GLY A 82 16.37 14.71 5.19
CA GLY A 82 17.64 14.32 4.61
C GLY A 82 17.45 13.72 3.21
N PRO A 83 18.49 13.71 2.37
CA PRO A 83 18.47 13.10 1.03
C PRO A 83 17.96 11.64 0.99
N GLY A 84 17.91 10.95 2.14
CA GLY A 84 17.32 9.62 2.29
C GLY A 84 15.79 9.54 2.15
N ALA A 85 15.01 10.60 2.38
CA ALA A 85 13.56 10.57 2.16
C ALA A 85 13.20 10.56 0.67
N LEU A 86 13.82 11.43 -0.12
CA LEU A 86 13.72 11.41 -1.58
C LEU A 86 14.19 10.07 -2.16
N GLY A 87 15.29 9.52 -1.65
CA GLY A 87 15.78 8.19 -2.04
C GLY A 87 14.78 7.08 -1.75
N ARG A 88 14.09 7.11 -0.60
CA ARG A 88 13.03 6.13 -0.26
C ARG A 88 11.80 6.30 -1.15
N LEU A 89 11.39 7.54 -1.41
CA LEU A 89 10.27 7.83 -2.30
C LEU A 89 10.55 7.33 -3.73
N LEU A 90 11.74 7.63 -4.26
CA LEU A 90 12.19 7.14 -5.56
C LEU A 90 12.30 5.62 -5.56
N GLY A 91 12.83 5.02 -4.49
CA GLY A 91 12.89 3.58 -4.31
C GLY A 91 11.50 2.93 -4.37
N MET A 92 10.49 3.52 -3.72
CA MET A 92 9.11 3.02 -3.80
C MET A 92 8.54 3.13 -5.20
N ALA A 93 8.77 4.26 -5.88
CA ALA A 93 8.34 4.42 -7.27
C ALA A 93 8.98 3.36 -8.19
N LEU A 94 10.28 3.09 -8.02
CA LEU A 94 11.00 2.07 -8.77
C LEU A 94 10.47 0.65 -8.46
N ILE A 95 10.20 0.34 -7.19
CA ILE A 95 9.58 -0.93 -6.80
C ILE A 95 8.21 -1.06 -7.50
N MET A 96 7.38 -0.02 -7.52
CA MET A 96 6.08 -0.07 -8.21
C MET A 96 6.20 -0.36 -9.71
N VAL A 97 7.12 0.33 -10.40
CA VAL A 97 7.37 0.10 -11.84
C VAL A 97 7.87 -1.32 -12.07
N MET A 98 8.79 -1.78 -11.22
CA MET A 98 9.33 -3.14 -11.28
C MET A 98 8.24 -4.18 -11.03
N THR A 99 7.30 -3.95 -10.10
CA THR A 99 6.15 -4.83 -9.86
C THR A 99 5.33 -5.01 -11.13
N MET A 100 4.96 -3.91 -11.79
CA MET A 100 4.16 -3.96 -13.02
C MET A 100 4.89 -4.71 -14.14
N TYR A 101 6.22 -4.56 -14.23
CA TYR A 101 7.04 -5.27 -15.18
C TYR A 101 7.19 -6.77 -14.85
N LEU A 102 7.42 -7.14 -13.59
CA LEU A 102 7.70 -8.53 -13.19
C LEU A 102 6.46 -9.39 -13.04
N LEU A 103 5.31 -8.81 -12.68
CA LEU A 103 4.06 -9.54 -12.44
C LEU A 103 3.69 -10.53 -13.58
N PRO A 104 3.64 -10.13 -14.87
CA PRO A 104 3.34 -11.07 -15.95
C PRO A 104 4.46 -12.10 -16.20
N ARG A 105 5.69 -11.86 -15.76
CA ARG A 105 6.85 -12.71 -16.04
C ARG A 105 7.06 -13.79 -14.98
N LEU A 106 7.06 -13.38 -13.71
CA LEU A 106 7.34 -14.25 -12.56
C LEU A 106 6.07 -14.76 -11.88
N GLY A 107 4.92 -14.16 -12.18
CA GLY A 107 3.67 -14.45 -11.49
C GLY A 107 3.54 -13.63 -10.20
N MET A 108 2.33 -13.63 -9.64
CA MET A 108 1.97 -12.79 -8.51
C MET A 108 2.77 -13.12 -7.25
N VAL A 109 2.95 -14.41 -6.93
CA VAL A 109 3.57 -14.85 -5.68
C VAL A 109 5.03 -14.43 -5.60
N TRP A 110 5.85 -14.81 -6.58
CA TRP A 110 7.27 -14.43 -6.64
C TRP A 110 7.49 -12.92 -6.71
N THR A 111 6.69 -12.23 -7.51
CA THR A 111 6.77 -10.75 -7.59
C THR A 111 6.47 -10.13 -6.23
N SER A 112 5.47 -10.62 -5.51
CA SER A 112 5.13 -10.12 -4.18
C SER A 112 6.21 -10.42 -3.13
N MET A 113 6.86 -11.58 -3.18
CA MET A 113 8.00 -11.91 -2.30
C MET A 113 9.14 -10.91 -2.49
N LEU A 114 9.51 -10.65 -3.75
CA LEU A 114 10.55 -9.69 -4.09
C LEU A 114 10.17 -8.27 -3.65
N CYS A 115 8.94 -7.84 -3.93
CA CYS A 115 8.47 -6.51 -3.53
C CYS A 115 8.47 -6.34 -2.01
N PHE A 116 8.03 -7.35 -1.26
CA PHE A 116 8.05 -7.32 0.19
C PHE A 116 9.49 -7.19 0.71
N ALA A 117 10.41 -8.02 0.20
CA ALA A 117 11.81 -7.98 0.60
C ALA A 117 12.44 -6.60 0.30
N LEU A 118 12.29 -6.10 -0.93
CA LEU A 118 12.82 -4.80 -1.34
C LEU A 118 12.27 -3.67 -0.49
N THR A 119 10.95 -3.68 -0.23
CA THR A 119 10.30 -2.67 0.62
C THR A 119 10.83 -2.73 2.06
N ALA A 120 10.98 -3.93 2.62
CA ALA A 120 11.49 -4.10 3.98
C ALA A 120 12.92 -3.57 4.15
N PHE A 121 13.79 -3.78 3.16
CA PHE A 121 15.15 -3.23 3.16
C PHE A 121 15.17 -1.73 2.89
N LEU A 122 14.32 -1.24 2.00
CA LEU A 122 14.20 0.19 1.69
C LEU A 122 13.76 1.01 2.91
N VAL A 123 12.89 0.46 3.75
CA VAL A 123 12.45 1.08 5.01
C VAL A 123 13.44 0.83 6.16
N LYS A 124 14.55 0.10 5.93
CA LYS A 124 15.57 -0.22 6.94
C LYS A 124 14.97 -0.85 8.20
N THR A 125 14.18 -1.91 8.01
CA THR A 125 13.53 -2.62 9.13
C THR A 125 14.52 -3.03 10.23
N ARG A 126 14.09 -2.91 11.50
CA ARG A 126 14.86 -3.33 12.67
C ARG A 126 15.13 -4.84 12.70
N HIS A 127 14.28 -5.63 12.03
CA HIS A 127 14.34 -7.10 12.05
C HIS A 127 14.46 -7.68 10.63
N PRO A 128 15.61 -7.51 9.94
CA PRO A 128 15.76 -7.88 8.53
C PRO A 128 15.59 -9.38 8.28
N LYS A 129 16.05 -10.23 9.20
CA LYS A 129 15.90 -11.69 9.09
C LYS A 129 14.42 -12.11 9.11
N LEU A 130 13.66 -11.59 10.09
CA LEU A 130 12.21 -11.82 10.17
C LEU A 130 11.49 -11.29 8.95
N ALA A 131 11.90 -10.11 8.44
CA ALA A 131 11.30 -9.55 7.24
C ALA A 131 11.51 -10.44 6.00
N VAL A 132 12.68 -11.04 5.83
CA VAL A 132 12.94 -12.01 4.74
C VAL A 132 12.10 -13.27 4.91
N VAL A 133 11.97 -13.79 6.13
CA VAL A 133 11.08 -14.94 6.41
C VAL A 133 9.64 -14.59 6.05
N CYS A 134 9.14 -13.45 6.52
CA CYS A 134 7.79 -12.98 6.20
C CYS A 134 7.58 -12.74 4.71
N ALA A 135 8.59 -12.21 4.01
CA ALA A 135 8.55 -11.98 2.57
C ALA A 135 8.30 -13.27 1.77
N VAL A 136 8.70 -14.42 2.30
CA VAL A 136 8.48 -15.73 1.66
C VAL A 136 7.21 -16.39 2.20
N VAL A 137 7.08 -16.48 3.53
CA VAL A 137 6.02 -17.25 4.19
C VAL A 137 4.65 -16.63 3.96
N ILE A 138 4.51 -15.30 4.06
CA ILE A 138 3.20 -14.65 3.94
C ILE A 138 2.63 -14.82 2.52
N PRO A 139 3.37 -14.51 1.43
CA PRO A 139 2.87 -14.76 0.08
C PRO A 139 2.52 -16.21 -0.21
N LEU A 140 3.29 -17.17 0.31
CA LEU A 140 2.98 -18.60 0.13
C LEU A 140 1.72 -19.03 0.90
N ALA A 141 1.55 -18.55 2.13
CA ALA A 141 0.37 -18.85 2.92
C ALA A 141 -0.90 -18.27 2.27
N LEU A 142 -0.82 -17.03 1.78
CA LEU A 142 -1.91 -16.41 1.01
C LEU A 142 -2.18 -17.15 -0.30
N TYR A 143 -1.13 -17.55 -1.02
CA TYR A 143 -1.28 -18.38 -2.22
C TYR A 143 -2.00 -19.69 -1.91
N ALA A 144 -1.57 -20.42 -0.87
CA ALA A 144 -2.20 -21.67 -0.47
C ALA A 144 -3.67 -21.47 -0.12
N PHE A 145 -4.00 -20.43 0.63
CA PHE A 145 -5.38 -20.06 0.94
C PHE A 145 -6.19 -19.78 -0.33
N PHE A 146 -5.71 -18.93 -1.23
CA PHE A 146 -6.49 -18.58 -2.42
C PHE A 146 -6.62 -19.74 -3.40
N ALA A 147 -5.54 -20.50 -3.64
CA ALA A 147 -5.54 -21.61 -4.58
C ALA A 147 -6.33 -22.82 -4.06
N HIS A 148 -6.18 -23.18 -2.78
CA HIS A 148 -6.73 -24.43 -2.23
C HIS A 148 -8.03 -24.23 -1.43
N VAL A 149 -8.22 -23.07 -0.80
CA VAL A 149 -9.40 -22.81 0.06
C VAL A 149 -10.42 -21.93 -0.65
N ALA A 150 -9.98 -20.85 -1.29
CA ALA A 150 -10.88 -19.90 -1.97
C ALA A 150 -11.20 -20.30 -3.42
N GLY A 151 -10.45 -21.24 -4.01
CA GLY A 151 -10.62 -21.67 -5.39
C GLY A 151 -10.39 -20.56 -6.43
N VAL A 152 -9.56 -19.57 -6.10
CA VAL A 152 -9.27 -18.41 -6.97
C VAL A 152 -7.95 -18.66 -7.72
N ALA A 153 -8.00 -18.56 -9.05
CA ALA A 153 -6.80 -18.66 -9.87
C ALA A 153 -5.88 -17.46 -9.63
N ILE A 154 -4.69 -17.72 -9.08
CA ILE A 154 -3.66 -16.71 -8.88
C ILE A 154 -2.79 -16.61 -10.14
N PRO A 155 -2.54 -15.40 -10.67
CA PRO A 155 -1.72 -15.20 -11.86
C PRO A 155 -0.34 -15.85 -11.74
N GLN A 156 -0.09 -16.80 -12.65
CA GLN A 156 1.18 -17.52 -12.75
C GLN A 156 2.12 -16.83 -13.72
N GLY A 157 3.43 -17.01 -13.50
CA GLY A 157 4.45 -16.49 -14.39
C GLY A 157 4.61 -17.32 -15.65
N HIS A 158 5.23 -16.71 -16.66
CA HIS A 158 5.73 -17.43 -17.82
C HIS A 158 6.99 -18.23 -17.47
N PHE A 159 7.81 -17.75 -16.53
CA PHE A 159 9.07 -18.39 -16.16
C PHE A 159 8.98 -19.32 -14.95
N VAL A 160 8.09 -19.02 -14.00
CA VAL A 160 7.96 -19.79 -12.76
C VAL A 160 6.48 -20.01 -12.46
N ARG A 161 6.14 -21.25 -12.11
CA ARG A 161 4.77 -21.67 -11.78
C ARG A 161 4.79 -22.46 -10.47
N LEU A 162 3.80 -22.20 -9.64
CA LEU A 162 3.57 -22.98 -8.42
C LEU A 162 2.54 -24.08 -8.71
N PRO A 163 2.69 -25.26 -8.09
CA PRO A 163 1.81 -26.41 -8.28
C PRO A 163 0.41 -26.20 -7.70
#